data_AF-A0A9W7KMP8-F1
#
_entry.id   AF-A0A9W7KMP8-F1
#
_cell.length_a   1.000
_cell.length_b   1.000
_cell.length_c   1.000
_cell.angle_alpha   90.00
_cell.angle_beta   90.00
_cell.angle_gamma   90.00
#
_symmetry.space_group_name_H-M   'P 1'
#
loop_
_entity.id
_entity.type
_entity.pdbx_description
1 polymer ?
#
loop_
_entity_poly.entity_id
_entity_poly.type
_entity_poly.pdbx_seq_one_letter_code
_entity_poly.pdbx_strand_id
1 'polypeptide(L)'
;MGTEWRAVLGTALVLGVLPLGSTVRAQAANAPAAWPQENFDPQPAEGDLALPMPCGGKMMFRRVDTFVGSGNWLADQQIRMGSPDEGRASSEDLRFGRLVGGFSEGGQPERRFYYIGKYEVSLAQYDAVMGKGCEAKGTEGALPKEDGGWFDAITFTQRYSEWLLKNARESLPKEDGAPGFVRLPTESEWEFAARGGAKIMPSQEVGRVFPMEGPVTDYAWIGSPDSCNGQSQYIGTLKPNPLGLHDVLGNIGEIVLDPYQPTAPGRLHGQVGGFVVRGGSCLTSELEVRNADRREEPLYDVADGTARRAPFTGFRLAIGVPAGPSQSRINAFVKAAETRPPLSGELPAGANLAAVTRALAAEADRPVVAERLNRLASDIGAELNRRNEIEANGARMAVMSAAILMRGYRQEMNEADRLEAALQVASESVRPQYVKSIESWRNRARLSGEAYLSLLVEAADNFGPDLLRGQLPRVSAAFSYDGSAGLIKMTSRFVEQSARYKSRPPSNLNDFLKEALRPL
;
A
#
# COMPACT_ATOMS: atom_id res chain seq x y z
N MET A 1 6.13 21.39 -72.27
CA MET A 1 6.96 21.71 -73.45
C MET A 1 6.82 23.20 -73.68
N GLY A 2 7.69 24.09 -73.22
CA GLY A 2 9.15 24.04 -73.25
C GLY A 2 9.60 24.96 -74.38
N THR A 3 9.94 26.21 -74.08
CA THR A 3 10.86 27.02 -74.89
C THR A 3 11.33 28.23 -74.08
N GLU A 4 12.63 28.49 -74.23
CA GLU A 4 13.51 29.25 -73.34
C GLU A 4 13.71 30.71 -73.77
N TRP A 5 14.04 31.55 -72.77
CA TRP A 5 15.01 32.64 -72.69
C TRP A 5 15.65 33.27 -73.97
N ARG A 6 15.65 34.62 -74.06
CA ARG A 6 16.81 35.54 -73.79
C ARG A 6 16.60 36.98 -74.31
N ALA A 7 17.33 37.91 -73.65
CA ALA A 7 17.75 39.29 -73.99
C ALA A 7 17.11 40.37 -73.07
N VAL A 8 17.76 41.02 -72.09
CA VAL A 8 19.09 41.68 -71.90
C VAL A 8 19.08 43.16 -72.34
N LEU A 9 19.38 44.04 -71.35
CA LEU A 9 19.77 45.47 -71.35
C LEU A 9 18.63 46.51 -71.54
N GLY A 10 18.55 47.62 -70.79
CA GLY A 10 19.52 48.21 -69.87
C GLY A 10 18.87 49.19 -68.88
N THR A 11 19.46 49.26 -67.71
CA THR A 11 19.13 50.12 -66.58
C THR A 11 19.78 51.49 -66.77
N ALA A 12 18.99 52.56 -66.70
CA ALA A 12 19.50 53.91 -66.43
C ALA A 12 18.81 54.44 -65.17
N LEU A 13 19.66 54.75 -64.19
CA LEU A 13 19.38 55.25 -62.85
C LEU A 13 18.70 56.63 -62.89
N VAL A 14 17.58 56.80 -62.17
CA VAL A 14 17.16 58.12 -61.67
C VAL A 14 16.88 57.99 -60.17
N LEU A 15 17.80 58.55 -59.39
CA LEU A 15 17.71 58.70 -57.93
C LEU A 15 16.71 59.82 -57.60
N GLY A 16 15.53 59.45 -57.13
CA GLY A 16 14.55 60.34 -56.50
C GLY A 16 14.48 60.06 -55.00
N VAL A 17 14.91 61.04 -54.20
CA VAL A 17 14.95 61.03 -52.73
C VAL A 17 13.53 61.04 -52.15
N LEU A 18 13.19 60.04 -51.32
CA LEU A 18 11.98 60.03 -50.48
C LEU A 18 12.33 60.50 -49.06
N PRO A 19 11.51 61.36 -48.42
CA PRO A 19 11.77 61.77 -47.04
C PRO A 19 11.37 60.66 -46.07
N LEU A 20 12.36 60.20 -45.30
CA LEU A 20 12.19 59.40 -44.09
C LEU A 20 11.65 60.31 -42.96
N GLY A 21 10.62 59.86 -42.25
CA GLY A 21 10.37 60.37 -40.90
C GLY A 21 8.91 60.58 -40.50
N SER A 22 8.11 59.52 -40.46
CA SER A 22 6.97 59.47 -39.54
C SER A 22 7.13 58.21 -38.69
N THR A 23 7.82 58.35 -37.56
CA THR A 23 7.85 57.33 -36.52
C THR A 23 6.46 57.20 -35.94
N VAL A 24 5.70 56.22 -36.40
CA VAL A 24 4.56 55.70 -35.66
C VAL A 24 5.16 55.11 -34.38
N ARG A 25 5.03 55.85 -33.28
CA ARG A 25 5.29 55.32 -31.95
C ARG A 25 4.22 54.25 -31.73
N ALA A 26 4.59 52.99 -31.95
CA ALA A 26 3.78 51.87 -31.50
C ALA A 26 3.59 52.08 -30.00
N GLN A 27 2.35 52.41 -29.60
CA GLN A 27 1.95 52.34 -28.21
C GLN A 27 2.27 50.92 -27.77
N ALA A 28 3.24 50.79 -26.86
CA ALA A 28 3.43 49.54 -26.13
C ALA A 28 2.07 49.23 -25.51
N ALA A 29 1.41 48.19 -26.00
CA ALA A 29 0.26 47.62 -25.33
C ALA A 29 0.73 47.32 -23.91
N ASN A 30 0.15 48.02 -22.93
CA ASN A 30 0.44 47.79 -21.52
C ASN A 30 0.35 46.28 -21.28
N ALA A 31 1.44 45.68 -20.79
CA ALA A 31 1.35 44.34 -20.25
C ALA A 31 0.22 44.34 -19.21
N PRO A 32 -0.70 43.35 -19.25
CA PRO A 32 -1.78 43.30 -18.26
C PRO A 32 -1.17 43.32 -16.86
N ALA A 33 -1.75 44.11 -15.96
CA ALA A 33 -1.31 44.16 -14.57
C ALA A 33 -1.29 42.73 -14.00
N ALA A 34 -0.21 42.38 -13.29
CA ALA A 34 -0.07 41.07 -12.67
C ALA A 34 -1.27 40.81 -11.74
N TRP A 35 -1.83 39.60 -11.79
CA TRP A 35 -2.95 39.25 -10.93
C TRP A 35 -2.54 39.33 -9.45
N PRO A 36 -3.44 39.76 -8.55
CA PRO A 36 -3.23 39.61 -7.11
C PRO A 36 -2.96 38.14 -6.78
N GLN A 37 -2.02 37.89 -5.87
CA GLN A 37 -1.56 36.53 -5.58
C GLN A 37 -2.70 35.68 -4.99
N GLU A 38 -3.54 36.27 -4.16
CA GLU A 38 -4.73 35.68 -3.55
C GLU A 38 -5.72 35.10 -4.58
N ASN A 39 -5.70 35.56 -5.83
CA ASN A 39 -6.60 35.09 -6.88
C ASN A 39 -6.19 33.76 -7.52
N PHE A 40 -4.95 33.30 -7.26
CA PHE A 40 -4.44 32.04 -7.83
C PHE A 40 -3.58 31.20 -6.86
N ASP A 41 -2.96 31.81 -5.84
CA ASP A 41 -2.15 31.13 -4.82
C ASP A 41 -2.19 31.84 -3.45
N PRO A 42 -3.31 31.75 -2.72
CA PRO A 42 -3.45 32.34 -1.38
C PRO A 42 -2.52 31.71 -0.32
N GLN A 43 -2.06 30.46 -0.50
CA GLN A 43 -1.24 29.74 0.48
C GLN A 43 0.05 29.15 -0.14
N PRO A 44 1.00 29.94 -0.66
CA PRO A 44 2.18 29.43 -1.36
C PRO A 44 2.95 28.36 -0.56
N ALA A 45 3.35 27.29 -1.23
CA ALA A 45 4.04 26.18 -0.60
C ALA A 45 5.27 25.73 -1.41
N GLU A 46 6.29 25.24 -0.71
CA GLU A 46 7.47 24.67 -1.37
C GLU A 46 7.08 23.46 -2.24
N GLY A 47 7.63 23.39 -3.45
CA GLY A 47 7.36 22.32 -4.41
C GLY A 47 6.10 22.53 -5.27
N ASP A 48 5.47 23.71 -5.19
CA ASP A 48 4.37 24.07 -6.10
C ASP A 48 4.84 24.17 -7.55
N LEU A 49 4.09 23.52 -8.45
CA LEU A 49 4.22 23.72 -9.88
C LEU A 49 3.25 24.82 -10.33
N ALA A 50 3.79 25.93 -10.80
CA ALA A 50 3.00 27.03 -11.36
C ALA A 50 2.99 26.97 -12.90
N LEU A 51 1.81 26.79 -13.49
CA LEU A 51 1.63 26.92 -14.93
C LEU A 51 1.10 28.32 -15.27
N PRO A 52 1.67 29.00 -16.29
CA PRO A 52 1.18 30.30 -16.72
C PRO A 52 -0.18 30.17 -17.41
N MET A 53 -0.94 31.25 -17.42
CA MET A 53 -2.25 31.33 -18.04
C MET A 53 -2.38 32.54 -18.97
N PRO A 54 -3.43 32.60 -19.81
CA PRO A 54 -3.84 33.86 -20.43
C PRO A 54 -3.97 34.98 -19.38
N CYS A 55 -3.84 36.23 -19.81
CA CYS A 55 -3.98 37.42 -18.95
C CYS A 55 -2.93 37.56 -17.82
N GLY A 56 -1.89 36.72 -17.78
CA GLY A 56 -0.81 36.82 -16.78
C GLY A 56 -1.10 36.13 -15.44
N GLY A 57 -2.23 35.42 -15.33
CA GLY A 57 -2.54 34.57 -14.17
C GLY A 57 -1.71 33.28 -14.14
N LYS A 58 -1.94 32.46 -13.10
CA LYS A 58 -1.30 31.16 -12.92
C LYS A 58 -2.30 30.11 -12.44
N MET A 59 -1.98 28.85 -12.71
CA MET A 59 -2.63 27.68 -12.13
C MET A 59 -1.60 26.91 -11.30
N MET A 60 -1.96 26.56 -10.06
CA MET A 60 -1.05 25.94 -9.10
C MET A 60 -1.34 24.45 -8.97
N PHE A 61 -0.30 23.63 -8.97
CA PHE A 61 -0.39 22.18 -8.85
C PHE A 61 0.57 21.63 -7.78
N ARG A 62 0.17 20.52 -7.16
CA ARG A 62 0.99 19.73 -6.25
C ARG A 62 1.33 18.38 -6.87
N ARG A 63 2.56 17.92 -6.62
CA ARG A 63 3.01 16.57 -6.97
C ARG A 63 2.37 15.54 -6.03
N VAL A 64 1.85 14.45 -6.59
CA VAL A 64 1.35 13.29 -5.86
C VAL A 64 2.12 12.07 -6.31
N ASP A 65 2.89 11.49 -5.38
CA ASP A 65 3.69 10.28 -5.64
C ASP A 65 2.81 9.03 -5.60
N THR A 66 3.03 8.15 -6.57
CA THR A 66 2.44 6.82 -6.67
C THR A 66 3.56 5.80 -6.64
N PHE A 67 3.52 4.88 -5.69
CA PHE A 67 4.57 3.89 -5.49
C PHE A 67 4.17 2.57 -6.13
N VAL A 68 4.84 2.24 -7.22
CA VAL A 68 4.68 0.99 -7.94
C VAL A 68 5.88 0.12 -7.59
N GLY A 69 5.66 -0.89 -6.75
CA GLY A 69 6.71 -1.71 -6.13
C GLY A 69 7.48 -2.65 -7.08
N SER A 70 7.39 -2.45 -8.40
CA SER A 70 8.05 -3.29 -9.38
C SER A 70 8.72 -2.45 -10.47
N GLY A 71 9.85 -2.94 -10.99
CA GLY A 71 10.58 -2.30 -12.09
C GLY A 71 9.94 -2.46 -13.48
N ASN A 72 8.62 -2.61 -13.52
CA ASN A 72 7.84 -2.84 -14.72
C ASN A 72 6.91 -1.65 -15.02
N TRP A 73 6.91 -1.19 -16.26
CA TRP A 73 6.08 -0.09 -16.73
C TRP A 73 4.57 -0.38 -16.79
N LEU A 74 4.15 -1.65 -16.83
CA LEU A 74 2.73 -2.01 -16.71
C LEU A 74 2.24 -2.14 -15.27
N ALA A 75 3.11 -1.93 -14.29
CA ALA A 75 2.72 -2.00 -12.90
C ALA A 75 1.86 -0.79 -12.50
N ASP A 76 0.90 -1.05 -11.63
CA ASP A 76 0.04 -0.05 -11.01
C ASP A 76 0.01 -0.22 -9.50
N GLN A 77 -0.34 0.86 -8.81
CA GLN A 77 -0.61 0.85 -7.39
C GLN A 77 -2.07 0.46 -7.18
N GLN A 78 -2.30 -0.62 -6.43
CA GLN A 78 -3.63 -0.94 -5.94
C GLN A 78 -3.94 -0.05 -4.73
N ILE A 79 -5.08 0.64 -4.77
CA ILE A 79 -5.53 1.53 -3.70
C ILE A 79 -6.91 1.08 -3.20
N ARG A 80 -7.17 1.22 -1.90
CA ARG A 80 -8.50 0.98 -1.34
C ARG A 80 -9.33 2.24 -1.51
N MET A 81 -10.47 2.10 -2.19
CA MET A 81 -11.43 3.17 -2.42
C MET A 81 -12.76 2.85 -1.75
N GLY A 82 -13.54 3.90 -1.50
CA GLY A 82 -14.86 3.79 -0.91
C GLY A 82 -14.86 3.77 0.62
N SER A 83 -15.97 3.30 1.19
CA SER A 83 -16.29 3.27 2.60
C SER A 83 -17.12 2.02 2.92
N PRO A 84 -16.94 1.37 4.09
CA PRO A 84 -17.75 0.23 4.52
C PRO A 84 -19.17 0.61 4.99
N ASP A 85 -19.68 1.80 4.64
CA ASP A 85 -20.99 2.30 5.07
C ASP A 85 -22.11 1.59 4.31
N GLU A 86 -22.80 0.66 4.97
CA GLU A 86 -23.88 -0.14 4.37
C GLU A 86 -25.02 0.71 3.79
N GLY A 87 -25.29 1.90 4.36
CA GLY A 87 -26.33 2.80 3.87
C GLY A 87 -26.00 3.46 2.53
N ARG A 88 -24.72 3.40 2.11
CA ARG A 88 -24.21 4.01 0.88
C ARG A 88 -23.52 3.00 -0.03
N ALA A 89 -23.71 1.70 0.21
CA ALA A 89 -22.98 0.65 -0.50
C ALA A 89 -23.16 0.70 -2.04
N SER A 90 -24.31 1.16 -2.53
CA SER A 90 -24.59 1.30 -3.97
C SER A 90 -23.81 2.42 -4.66
N SER A 91 -23.18 3.34 -3.92
CA SER A 91 -22.35 4.42 -4.47
C SER A 91 -20.92 4.36 -3.95
N GLU A 92 -20.69 3.89 -2.72
CA GLU A 92 -19.42 4.06 -2.00
C GLU A 92 -18.79 2.75 -1.49
N ASP A 93 -19.33 1.54 -1.74
CA ASP A 93 -18.79 0.31 -1.14
C ASP A 93 -17.28 0.11 -1.42
N LEU A 94 -16.61 -0.59 -0.49
CA LEU A 94 -15.17 -0.82 -0.55
C LEU A 94 -14.79 -1.61 -1.80
N ARG A 95 -13.89 -1.03 -2.59
CA ARG A 95 -13.34 -1.61 -3.82
C ARG A 95 -11.86 -1.33 -3.95
N PHE A 96 -11.18 -2.11 -4.77
CA PHE A 96 -9.83 -1.77 -5.20
C PHE A 96 -9.89 -0.89 -6.45
N GLY A 97 -9.21 0.26 -6.39
CA GLY A 97 -8.84 1.06 -7.55
C GLY A 97 -7.43 0.72 -8.02
N ARG A 98 -7.11 1.12 -9.25
CA ARG A 98 -5.75 1.07 -9.79
C ARG A 98 -5.32 2.50 -10.12
N LEU A 99 -4.10 2.84 -9.76
CA LEU A 99 -3.54 4.17 -9.94
C LEU A 99 -2.08 4.09 -10.32
N VAL A 100 -1.65 4.91 -11.27
CA VAL A 100 -0.23 5.16 -11.55
C VAL A 100 -0.07 6.55 -12.14
N GLY A 101 0.90 7.31 -11.64
CA GLY A 101 1.24 8.60 -12.19
C GLY A 101 1.75 8.52 -13.64
N GLY A 102 1.51 9.57 -14.43
CA GLY A 102 1.98 9.64 -15.82
C GLY A 102 3.48 9.90 -15.96
N PHE A 103 4.08 10.60 -14.99
CA PHE A 103 5.48 11.00 -14.99
C PHE A 103 6.34 10.05 -14.16
N SER A 104 7.64 10.02 -14.43
CA SER A 104 8.61 9.24 -13.64
C SER A 104 9.77 10.08 -13.12
N GLU A 105 10.26 9.73 -11.93
CA GLU A 105 11.47 10.33 -11.39
C GLU A 105 12.69 9.61 -11.96
N GLY A 106 13.59 10.34 -12.61
CA GLY A 106 14.79 9.77 -13.21
C GLY A 106 14.53 8.79 -14.36
N GLY A 107 13.33 8.79 -14.95
CA GLY A 107 12.97 7.84 -16.01
C GLY A 107 12.72 6.41 -15.52
N GLN A 108 12.43 6.23 -14.22
CA GLN A 108 12.31 4.91 -13.59
C GLN A 108 10.84 4.48 -13.39
N PRO A 109 10.49 3.20 -13.64
CA PRO A 109 9.12 2.71 -13.48
C PRO A 109 8.64 2.70 -12.03
N GLU A 110 9.52 2.58 -11.04
CA GLU A 110 9.15 2.40 -9.63
C GLU A 110 8.67 3.68 -8.96
N ARG A 111 9.12 4.84 -9.46
CA ARG A 111 8.88 6.17 -8.85
C ARG A 111 8.05 7.01 -9.80
N ARG A 112 6.74 6.79 -9.79
CA ARG A 112 5.77 7.46 -10.66
C ARG A 112 5.03 8.54 -9.90
N PHE A 113 4.61 9.59 -10.58
CA PHE A 113 3.84 10.66 -9.97
C PHE A 113 2.96 11.37 -11.00
N TYR A 114 1.97 12.10 -10.50
CA TYR A 114 1.16 13.03 -11.28
C TYR A 114 1.04 14.36 -10.56
N TYR A 115 0.52 15.38 -11.25
CA TYR A 115 0.22 16.67 -10.65
C TYR A 115 -1.29 16.86 -10.59
N ILE A 116 -1.77 17.38 -9.47
CA ILE A 116 -3.17 17.76 -9.26
C ILE A 116 -3.27 19.20 -8.76
N GLY A 117 -4.32 19.90 -9.15
CA GLY A 117 -4.57 21.30 -8.80
C GLY A 117 -4.59 21.47 -7.30
N LYS A 118 -3.83 22.45 -6.82
CA LYS A 118 -3.71 22.78 -5.39
C LYS A 118 -5.04 23.27 -4.81
N TYR A 119 -5.79 23.99 -5.65
CA TYR A 119 -7.11 24.54 -5.36
C TYR A 119 -8.10 24.11 -6.45
N GLU A 120 -9.37 24.38 -6.21
CA GLU A 120 -10.41 24.41 -7.25
C GLU A 120 -10.10 25.51 -8.30
N VAL A 121 -10.62 25.37 -9.51
CA VAL A 121 -10.48 26.42 -10.53
C VAL A 121 -11.29 27.65 -10.12
N SER A 122 -10.61 28.79 -9.97
CA SER A 122 -11.25 30.04 -9.57
C SER A 122 -12.03 30.70 -10.71
N LEU A 123 -12.93 31.62 -10.38
CA LEU A 123 -13.72 32.39 -11.34
C LEU A 123 -12.83 33.22 -12.28
N ALA A 124 -11.77 33.83 -11.75
CA ALA A 124 -10.80 34.56 -12.57
C ALA A 124 -10.06 33.63 -13.54
N GLN A 125 -9.60 32.47 -13.04
CA GLN A 125 -8.93 31.47 -13.87
C GLN A 125 -9.85 30.94 -14.98
N TYR A 126 -11.11 30.65 -14.65
CA TYR A 126 -12.12 30.21 -15.61
C TYR A 126 -12.31 31.22 -16.74
N ASP A 127 -12.59 32.48 -16.41
CA ASP A 127 -12.89 33.51 -17.41
C ASP A 127 -11.70 33.81 -18.33
N ALA A 128 -10.47 33.77 -17.79
CA ALA A 128 -9.25 33.97 -18.57
C ALA A 128 -9.04 32.89 -19.64
N VAL A 129 -9.26 31.62 -19.31
CA VAL A 129 -9.14 30.50 -20.28
C VAL A 129 -10.31 30.48 -21.25
N MET A 130 -11.51 30.81 -20.78
CA MET A 130 -12.72 30.78 -21.60
C MET A 130 -12.88 32.01 -22.50
N GLY A 131 -11.95 32.98 -22.41
CA GLY A 131 -11.94 34.18 -23.26
C GLY A 131 -13.05 35.16 -22.93
N LYS A 132 -13.52 35.19 -21.67
CA LYS A 132 -14.56 36.10 -21.18
C LYS A 132 -14.04 37.45 -20.69
N GLY A 133 -12.73 37.68 -20.79
CA GLY A 133 -12.06 38.94 -20.45
C GLY A 133 -10.88 38.75 -19.51
N CYS A 134 -10.00 39.76 -19.45
CA CYS A 134 -8.85 39.82 -18.54
C CYS A 134 -9.05 40.86 -17.42
N GLU A 135 -10.28 41.28 -17.18
CA GLU A 135 -10.59 42.33 -16.21
C GLU A 135 -10.30 41.85 -14.78
N ALA A 136 -9.76 42.74 -13.96
CA ALA A 136 -9.46 42.45 -12.57
C ALA A 136 -10.78 42.25 -11.80
N LYS A 137 -11.03 41.03 -11.33
CA LYS A 137 -12.24 40.67 -10.55
C LYS A 137 -12.12 41.03 -9.05
N GLY A 138 -11.13 41.82 -8.66
CA GLY A 138 -10.82 42.03 -7.24
C GLY A 138 -10.66 40.71 -6.49
N THR A 139 -11.14 40.65 -5.25
CA THR A 139 -11.13 39.44 -4.40
C THR A 139 -12.13 38.37 -4.84
N GLU A 140 -13.25 38.75 -5.47
CA GLU A 140 -14.24 37.79 -6.02
C GLU A 140 -13.64 36.86 -7.08
N GLY A 141 -12.54 37.27 -7.71
CA GLY A 141 -11.80 36.42 -8.63
C GLY A 141 -11.27 35.12 -8.00
N ALA A 142 -11.10 35.09 -6.67
CA ALA A 142 -10.66 33.92 -5.90
C ALA A 142 -11.80 32.98 -5.47
N LEU A 143 -13.06 33.32 -5.75
CA LEU A 143 -14.16 32.36 -5.55
C LEU A 143 -14.02 31.20 -6.55
N PRO A 144 -14.35 29.96 -6.16
CA PRO A 144 -14.36 28.84 -7.09
C PRO A 144 -15.39 29.07 -8.20
N LYS A 145 -15.09 28.59 -9.40
CA LYS A 145 -16.10 28.53 -10.47
C LYS A 145 -17.08 27.40 -10.16
N GLU A 146 -18.21 27.75 -9.55
CA GLU A 146 -19.36 26.86 -9.36
C GLU A 146 -20.34 26.90 -10.55
N ASP A 147 -21.46 26.17 -10.47
CA ASP A 147 -22.41 25.98 -11.57
C ASP A 147 -21.76 25.49 -12.87
N GLY A 148 -20.73 24.65 -12.72
CA GLY A 148 -20.03 24.00 -13.80
C GLY A 148 -20.77 22.75 -14.27
N GLY A 149 -20.88 22.59 -15.58
CA GLY A 149 -21.28 21.33 -16.20
C GLY A 149 -20.09 20.52 -16.67
N TRP A 150 -20.31 19.22 -16.92
CA TRP A 150 -19.32 18.33 -17.54
C TRP A 150 -18.65 18.95 -18.77
N PHE A 151 -19.46 19.46 -19.71
CA PHE A 151 -18.98 20.05 -20.95
C PHE A 151 -18.19 21.34 -20.74
N ASP A 152 -18.54 22.12 -19.72
CA ASP A 152 -17.80 23.34 -19.36
C ASP A 152 -16.39 22.98 -18.88
N ALA A 153 -16.29 21.98 -18.01
CA ALA A 153 -15.03 21.48 -17.47
C ALA A 153 -14.13 20.87 -18.56
N ILE A 154 -14.69 20.03 -19.43
CA ILE A 154 -13.96 19.47 -20.58
C ILE A 154 -13.49 20.58 -21.52
N THR A 155 -14.36 21.54 -21.87
CA THR A 155 -13.99 22.66 -22.74
C THR A 155 -12.87 23.51 -22.12
N PHE A 156 -12.93 23.75 -20.81
CA PHE A 156 -11.86 24.45 -20.09
C PHE A 156 -10.53 23.71 -20.21
N THR A 157 -10.50 22.39 -19.93
CA THR A 157 -9.25 21.60 -20.01
C THR A 157 -8.67 21.56 -21.42
N GLN A 158 -9.54 21.48 -22.44
CA GLN A 158 -9.14 21.57 -23.84
C GLN A 158 -8.48 22.91 -24.14
N ARG A 159 -9.19 24.02 -23.90
CA ARG A 159 -8.71 25.37 -24.21
C ARG A 159 -7.42 25.71 -23.48
N TYR A 160 -7.32 25.31 -22.21
CA TYR A 160 -6.11 25.58 -21.44
C TYR A 160 -4.92 24.77 -21.94
N SER A 161 -5.12 23.49 -22.28
CA SER A 161 -4.07 22.65 -22.88
C SER A 161 -3.59 23.21 -24.22
N GLU A 162 -4.51 23.60 -25.11
CA GLU A 162 -4.18 24.24 -26.39
C GLU A 162 -3.38 25.53 -26.19
N TRP A 163 -3.79 26.37 -25.24
CA TRP A 163 -3.09 27.61 -24.93
C TRP A 163 -1.68 27.35 -24.39
N LEU A 164 -1.51 26.41 -23.45
CA LEU A 164 -0.21 26.05 -22.90
C LEU A 164 0.73 25.51 -23.97
N LEU A 165 0.26 24.57 -24.81
CA LEU A 165 1.07 24.00 -25.88
C LEU A 165 1.50 25.05 -26.93
N LYS A 166 0.67 26.07 -27.15
CA LYS A 166 0.98 27.15 -28.10
C LYS A 166 1.88 28.24 -27.50
N ASN A 167 1.68 28.62 -26.24
CA ASN A 167 2.27 29.84 -25.67
C ASN A 167 3.29 29.57 -24.55
N ALA A 168 3.25 28.40 -23.93
CA ALA A 168 4.05 28.09 -22.74
C ALA A 168 4.45 26.60 -22.66
N ARG A 169 4.74 25.97 -23.81
CA ARG A 169 5.04 24.54 -23.89
C ARG A 169 6.18 24.10 -22.99
N GLU A 170 7.17 24.96 -22.81
CA GLU A 170 8.35 24.67 -21.97
C GLU A 170 8.05 24.70 -20.47
N SER A 171 6.92 25.28 -20.05
CA SER A 171 6.46 25.24 -18.66
C SER A 171 5.74 23.93 -18.30
N LEU A 172 5.31 23.15 -19.30
CA LEU A 172 4.66 21.86 -19.07
C LEU A 172 5.69 20.81 -18.61
N PRO A 173 5.37 20.01 -17.57
CA PRO A 173 6.13 18.81 -17.27
C PRO A 173 6.23 17.89 -18.50
N LYS A 174 7.35 17.19 -18.66
CA LYS A 174 7.61 16.31 -19.81
C LYS A 174 7.94 14.91 -19.32
N GLU A 175 7.50 13.91 -20.07
CA GLU A 175 7.91 12.50 -19.91
C GLU A 175 8.44 12.03 -21.26
N ASP A 176 9.66 11.47 -21.30
CA ASP A 176 10.34 11.07 -22.54
C ASP A 176 10.32 12.13 -23.66
N GLY A 177 10.35 13.42 -23.28
CA GLY A 177 10.27 14.55 -24.21
C GLY A 177 8.85 14.91 -24.69
N ALA A 178 7.84 14.10 -24.41
CA ALA A 178 6.45 14.43 -24.68
C ALA A 178 5.95 15.45 -23.63
N PRO A 179 5.39 16.60 -24.04
CA PRO A 179 4.79 17.54 -23.11
C PRO A 179 3.52 16.96 -22.48
N GLY A 180 3.30 17.27 -21.22
CA GLY A 180 2.03 17.00 -20.55
C GLY A 180 0.89 17.86 -21.10
N PHE A 181 -0.31 17.59 -20.61
CA PHE A 181 -1.53 18.33 -20.92
C PHE A 181 -2.46 18.36 -19.72
N VAL A 182 -3.35 19.34 -19.67
CA VAL A 182 -4.30 19.51 -18.57
C VAL A 182 -5.56 18.69 -18.85
N ARG A 183 -6.10 18.04 -17.82
CA ARG A 183 -7.36 17.28 -17.84
C ARG A 183 -8.04 17.34 -16.48
N LEU A 184 -9.22 16.74 -16.37
CA LEU A 184 -9.79 16.41 -15.07
C LEU A 184 -9.02 15.26 -14.40
N PRO A 185 -8.90 15.22 -13.07
CA PRO A 185 -8.39 14.06 -12.36
C PRO A 185 -9.32 12.86 -12.59
N THR A 186 -8.78 11.65 -12.62
CA THR A 186 -9.63 10.44 -12.52
C THR A 186 -10.23 10.34 -11.12
N GLU A 187 -11.29 9.56 -10.96
CA GLU A 187 -11.90 9.31 -9.66
C GLU A 187 -10.88 8.69 -8.68
N SER A 188 -10.04 7.79 -9.17
CA SER A 188 -8.95 7.16 -8.41
C SER A 188 -7.87 8.16 -8.00
N GLU A 189 -7.44 9.04 -8.91
CA GLU A 189 -6.49 10.10 -8.61
C GLU A 189 -7.04 11.10 -7.60
N TRP A 190 -8.32 11.44 -7.73
CA TRP A 190 -8.99 12.37 -6.84
C TRP A 190 -9.09 11.78 -5.43
N GLU A 191 -9.61 10.56 -5.28
CA GLU A 191 -9.79 9.96 -3.95
C GLU A 191 -8.45 9.69 -3.26
N PHE A 192 -7.46 9.21 -4.00
CA PHE A 192 -6.12 8.99 -3.46
C PHE A 192 -5.52 10.30 -2.96
N ALA A 193 -5.61 11.36 -3.75
CA ALA A 193 -5.13 12.68 -3.35
C ALA A 193 -5.93 13.25 -2.17
N ALA A 194 -7.26 13.11 -2.17
CA ALA A 194 -8.15 13.58 -1.11
C ALA A 194 -7.82 12.97 0.25
N ARG A 195 -7.56 11.66 0.28
CA ARG A 195 -7.17 10.92 1.49
C ARG A 195 -5.80 11.32 2.05
N GLY A 196 -4.96 12.00 1.27
CA GLY A 196 -3.58 12.37 1.62
C GLY A 196 -2.51 11.53 0.91
N GLY A 197 -2.90 10.67 -0.02
CA GLY A 197 -2.02 9.88 -0.88
C GLY A 197 -0.96 9.10 -0.11
N ALA A 198 0.28 9.14 -0.57
CA ALA A 198 1.36 8.39 0.05
C ALA A 198 1.94 9.03 1.34
N LYS A 199 1.35 10.12 1.85
CA LYS A 199 1.74 10.77 3.12
C LYS A 199 1.05 10.17 4.34
N ILE A 200 0.03 9.34 4.15
CA ILE A 200 -0.74 8.73 5.23
C ILE A 200 -0.35 7.27 5.47
N MET A 201 -0.63 6.76 6.68
CA MET A 201 -0.40 5.36 6.99
C MET A 201 -1.49 4.48 6.36
N PRO A 202 -1.21 3.21 6.00
CA PRO A 202 -2.21 2.30 5.44
C PRO A 202 -3.46 2.12 6.34
N SER A 203 -3.32 2.22 7.66
CA SER A 203 -4.44 2.15 8.61
C SER A 203 -5.43 3.32 8.48
N GLN A 204 -5.03 4.42 7.86
CA GLN A 204 -5.82 5.64 7.68
C GLN A 204 -6.50 5.69 6.31
N GLU A 205 -6.18 4.77 5.40
CA GLU A 205 -6.59 4.81 4.00
C GLU A 205 -8.12 4.78 3.83
N VAL A 206 -8.85 4.08 4.71
CA VAL A 206 -10.34 3.96 4.64
C VAL A 206 -11.07 4.90 5.60
N GLY A 207 -10.42 5.96 6.08
CA GLY A 207 -11.05 6.97 6.93
C GLY A 207 -12.17 7.75 6.21
N ARG A 208 -13.18 8.20 6.96
CA ARG A 208 -14.27 9.06 6.45
C ARG A 208 -13.70 10.34 5.83
N VAL A 209 -12.81 11.00 6.56
CA VAL A 209 -12.03 12.18 6.14
C VAL A 209 -10.54 11.85 6.24
N PHE A 210 -9.69 12.67 5.61
CA PHE A 210 -8.24 12.53 5.75
C PHE A 210 -7.78 12.84 7.20
N PRO A 211 -6.57 12.43 7.62
CA PRO A 211 -6.05 12.75 8.95
C PRO A 211 -5.94 14.26 9.18
N MET A 212 -6.60 14.76 10.24
CA MET A 212 -6.68 16.18 10.60
C MET A 212 -6.22 16.40 12.04
N GLU A 213 -5.55 17.52 12.30
CA GLU A 213 -5.15 17.98 13.64
C GLU A 213 -6.13 19.06 14.14
N GLY A 214 -7.41 18.72 14.21
CA GLY A 214 -8.46 19.67 14.57
C GLY A 214 -9.86 19.23 14.12
N PRO A 215 -10.87 20.09 14.33
CA PRO A 215 -12.22 19.86 13.81
C PRO A 215 -12.22 19.94 12.27
N VAL A 216 -13.23 19.32 11.64
CA VAL A 216 -13.38 19.31 10.17
C VAL A 216 -13.47 20.73 9.60
N THR A 217 -14.07 21.66 10.33
CA THR A 217 -14.22 23.08 9.94
C THR A 217 -12.90 23.85 9.80
N ASP A 218 -11.79 23.33 10.33
CA ASP A 218 -10.46 23.91 10.09
C ASP A 218 -9.93 23.61 8.67
N TYR A 219 -10.52 22.62 8.00
CA TYR A 219 -10.03 22.02 6.76
C TYR A 219 -11.06 21.99 5.62
N ALA A 220 -12.35 22.03 5.93
CA ALA A 220 -13.43 21.85 4.98
C ALA A 220 -14.56 22.86 5.19
N TRP A 221 -14.97 23.49 4.10
CA TRP A 221 -16.11 24.38 4.03
C TRP A 221 -17.41 23.57 3.91
N ILE A 222 -18.15 23.46 5.00
CA ILE A 222 -19.36 22.64 5.09
C ILE A 222 -20.64 23.48 5.07
N GLY A 223 -21.76 22.84 4.77
CA GLY A 223 -23.11 23.38 4.89
C GLY A 223 -23.53 23.56 6.34
N SER A 224 -23.16 24.69 6.93
CA SER A 224 -23.68 25.19 8.20
C SER A 224 -23.75 26.72 8.21
N PRO A 225 -24.57 27.34 9.08
CA PRO A 225 -24.65 28.81 9.21
C PRO A 225 -23.32 29.46 9.61
N ASP A 226 -22.49 28.76 10.39
CA ASP A 226 -21.20 29.26 10.88
C ASP A 226 -20.02 28.94 9.93
N SER A 227 -20.30 28.28 8.80
CA SER A 227 -19.34 27.89 7.77
C SER A 227 -19.71 28.57 6.45
N CYS A 228 -20.23 27.83 5.46
CA CYS A 228 -20.55 28.39 4.15
C CYS A 228 -21.75 29.36 4.16
N ASN A 229 -22.68 29.19 5.10
CA ASN A 229 -23.96 29.94 5.12
C ASN A 229 -24.67 29.97 3.74
N GLY A 230 -24.62 28.85 3.01
CA GLY A 230 -25.21 28.74 1.68
C GLY A 230 -24.48 29.50 0.56
N GLN A 231 -23.19 29.82 0.73
CA GLN A 231 -22.35 30.47 -0.27
C GLN A 231 -20.98 29.79 -0.35
N SER A 232 -20.44 29.67 -1.56
CA SER A 232 -19.07 29.21 -1.76
C SER A 232 -18.07 30.22 -1.18
N GLN A 233 -16.91 29.72 -0.79
CA GLN A 233 -15.89 30.45 -0.07
C GLN A 233 -14.64 30.59 -0.93
N TYR A 234 -13.83 31.60 -0.63
CA TYR A 234 -12.57 31.82 -1.36
C TYR A 234 -11.64 30.62 -1.24
N ILE A 235 -11.04 30.23 -2.35
CA ILE A 235 -10.12 29.09 -2.40
C ILE A 235 -8.97 29.26 -1.39
N GLY A 236 -8.47 28.15 -0.85
CA GLY A 236 -7.26 28.12 -0.05
C GLY A 236 -7.31 28.85 1.28
N THR A 237 -8.50 29.16 1.80
CA THR A 237 -8.65 29.90 3.07
C THR A 237 -8.50 29.01 4.30
N LEU A 238 -8.81 27.71 4.18
CA LEU A 238 -8.67 26.71 5.25
C LEU A 238 -7.37 25.91 5.14
N LYS A 239 -7.07 25.11 6.17
CA LYS A 239 -5.86 24.27 6.23
C LYS A 239 -5.90 23.20 5.12
N PRO A 240 -4.74 22.86 4.52
CA PRO A 240 -4.69 21.82 3.50
C PRO A 240 -4.75 20.41 4.10
N ASN A 241 -5.00 19.43 3.22
CA ASN A 241 -4.77 18.02 3.53
C ASN A 241 -3.26 17.66 3.57
N PRO A 242 -2.87 16.41 3.90
CA PRO A 242 -1.45 16.02 4.01
C PRO A 242 -0.57 16.22 2.77
N LEU A 243 -1.16 16.41 1.57
CA LEU A 243 -0.44 16.69 0.33
C LEU A 243 -0.27 18.20 0.05
N GLY A 244 -0.85 19.06 0.88
CA GLY A 244 -0.89 20.50 0.63
C GLY A 244 -2.02 20.92 -0.32
N LEU A 245 -3.06 20.10 -0.47
CA LEU A 245 -4.24 20.42 -1.27
C LEU A 245 -5.31 21.08 -0.40
N HIS A 246 -5.91 22.14 -0.90
CA HIS A 246 -6.97 22.88 -0.21
C HIS A 246 -8.33 22.56 -0.84
N ASP A 247 -9.39 22.76 -0.05
CA ASP A 247 -10.78 22.66 -0.48
C ASP A 247 -11.11 21.32 -1.14
N VAL A 248 -10.42 20.25 -0.74
CA VAL A 248 -10.67 18.90 -1.28
C VAL A 248 -11.96 18.31 -0.71
N LEU A 249 -12.36 18.78 0.47
CA LEU A 249 -13.62 18.44 1.11
C LEU A 249 -14.41 19.73 1.33
N GLY A 250 -15.67 19.76 0.91
CA GLY A 250 -16.53 20.93 1.03
C GLY A 250 -16.30 21.96 -0.07
N ASN A 251 -16.67 23.22 0.21
CA ASN A 251 -16.70 24.35 -0.72
C ASN A 251 -17.58 24.07 -1.96
N ILE A 252 -17.03 23.48 -3.02
CA ILE A 252 -17.79 23.00 -4.17
C ILE A 252 -17.48 21.53 -4.45
N GLY A 253 -18.49 20.81 -4.94
CA GLY A 253 -18.30 19.45 -5.43
C GLY A 253 -17.46 19.46 -6.69
N GLU A 254 -16.58 18.48 -6.85
CA GLU A 254 -15.60 18.45 -7.93
C GLU A 254 -15.87 17.36 -8.96
N ILE A 255 -15.99 17.77 -10.22
CA ILE A 255 -16.16 16.89 -11.37
C ILE A 255 -14.84 16.13 -11.63
N VAL A 256 -14.92 14.80 -11.78
CA VAL A 256 -13.79 13.93 -12.14
C VAL A 256 -14.00 13.24 -13.48
N LEU A 257 -12.92 12.81 -14.14
CA LEU A 257 -12.92 12.34 -15.53
C LEU A 257 -13.77 11.09 -15.79
N ASP A 258 -14.00 10.27 -14.78
CA ASP A 258 -14.69 8.99 -14.92
C ASP A 258 -16.22 9.19 -14.99
N PRO A 259 -16.93 8.40 -15.82
CA PRO A 259 -18.38 8.39 -15.77
C PRO A 259 -18.86 7.71 -14.49
N TYR A 260 -20.07 8.06 -14.04
CA TYR A 260 -20.64 7.41 -12.87
C TYR A 260 -20.97 5.96 -13.17
N GLN A 261 -20.58 5.09 -12.24
CA GLN A 261 -20.97 3.69 -12.20
C GLN A 261 -21.38 3.39 -10.75
N PRO A 262 -22.57 2.82 -10.51
CA PRO A 262 -22.95 2.33 -9.18
C PRO A 262 -21.89 1.37 -8.66
N THR A 263 -21.73 1.28 -7.35
CA THR A 263 -20.82 0.32 -6.76
C THR A 263 -21.54 -1.01 -6.55
N ALA A 264 -20.87 -2.09 -6.96
CA ALA A 264 -21.25 -3.45 -6.64
C ALA A 264 -20.20 -4.04 -5.69
N PRO A 265 -20.50 -5.13 -4.96
CA PRO A 265 -19.58 -5.63 -3.96
C PRO A 265 -18.16 -5.88 -4.49
N GLY A 266 -17.20 -5.03 -4.06
CA GLY A 266 -15.78 -5.06 -4.46
C GLY A 266 -15.42 -4.46 -5.83
N ARG A 267 -16.33 -3.84 -6.58
CA ARG A 267 -16.05 -3.27 -7.92
C ARG A 267 -17.07 -2.22 -8.34
N LEU A 268 -16.82 -1.51 -9.44
CA LEU A 268 -17.87 -0.73 -10.11
C LEU A 268 -18.81 -1.66 -10.91
N HIS A 269 -20.10 -1.34 -10.90
CA HIS A 269 -21.12 -1.98 -11.70
C HIS A 269 -20.91 -1.66 -13.19
N GLY A 270 -21.32 -2.55 -14.10
CA GLY A 270 -21.09 -2.36 -15.54
C GLY A 270 -21.96 -1.29 -16.20
N GLN A 271 -22.98 -0.78 -15.52
CA GLN A 271 -23.83 0.29 -16.04
C GLN A 271 -23.16 1.64 -15.87
N VAL A 272 -23.00 2.34 -16.99
CA VAL A 272 -22.46 3.69 -17.08
C VAL A 272 -23.63 4.69 -17.04
N GLY A 273 -23.51 5.70 -16.18
CA GLY A 273 -24.49 6.76 -15.97
C GLY A 273 -23.96 8.14 -16.39
N GLY A 274 -24.29 9.14 -15.58
CA GLY A 274 -23.84 10.53 -15.75
C GLY A 274 -22.36 10.73 -15.43
N PHE A 275 -22.00 11.92 -14.91
CA PHE A 275 -20.65 12.20 -14.45
C PHE A 275 -20.57 12.16 -12.92
N VAL A 276 -19.37 11.91 -12.41
CA VAL A 276 -19.12 11.83 -10.97
C VAL A 276 -18.72 13.20 -10.42
N VAL A 277 -19.33 13.58 -9.31
CA VAL A 277 -18.95 14.72 -8.47
C VAL A 277 -18.49 14.21 -7.10
N ARG A 278 -17.40 14.79 -6.58
CA ARG A 278 -16.68 14.33 -5.38
C ARG A 278 -16.55 15.42 -4.32
N GLY A 279 -16.30 15.01 -3.07
CA GLY A 279 -15.80 15.86 -1.99
C GLY A 279 -16.86 16.62 -1.17
N GLY A 280 -18.12 16.57 -1.56
CA GLY A 280 -19.17 17.41 -0.97
C GLY A 280 -19.03 18.88 -1.36
N SER A 281 -19.91 19.73 -0.82
CA SER A 281 -19.91 21.17 -1.09
C SER A 281 -20.41 21.95 0.12
N CYS A 282 -20.59 23.25 -0.05
CA CYS A 282 -21.27 24.14 0.89
C CYS A 282 -22.75 23.79 1.17
N LEU A 283 -23.29 22.74 0.54
CA LEU A 283 -24.59 22.16 0.86
C LEU A 283 -24.47 20.87 1.70
N THR A 284 -23.27 20.33 1.87
CA THR A 284 -23.01 19.06 2.54
C THR A 284 -22.72 19.28 4.02
N SER A 285 -23.45 18.56 4.89
CA SER A 285 -23.26 18.66 6.34
C SER A 285 -21.92 18.08 6.81
N GLU A 286 -21.49 18.45 8.02
CA GLU A 286 -20.25 17.93 8.63
C GLU A 286 -20.22 16.39 8.74
N LEU A 287 -21.38 15.77 8.96
CA LEU A 287 -21.49 14.31 9.08
C LEU A 287 -21.45 13.60 7.72
N GLU A 288 -21.79 14.31 6.65
CA GLU A 288 -21.88 13.76 5.31
C GLU A 288 -20.61 13.99 4.50
N VAL A 289 -19.85 15.06 4.74
CA VAL A 289 -18.60 15.30 4.04
C VAL A 289 -17.60 14.15 4.26
N ARG A 290 -17.02 13.63 3.18
CA ARG A 290 -16.17 12.43 3.19
C ARG A 290 -15.36 12.26 1.91
N ASN A 291 -14.22 11.58 2.03
CA ASN A 291 -13.35 11.22 0.90
C ASN A 291 -14.05 10.30 -0.11
N ALA A 292 -14.95 9.44 0.38
CA ALA A 292 -15.63 8.44 -0.44
C ALA A 292 -16.87 8.97 -1.18
N ASP A 293 -17.29 10.24 -0.98
CA ASP A 293 -18.56 10.78 -1.48
C ASP A 293 -18.63 10.80 -3.02
N ARG A 294 -19.49 9.97 -3.61
CA ARG A 294 -19.69 9.89 -5.06
C ARG A 294 -21.12 10.25 -5.39
N ARG A 295 -21.32 11.45 -5.93
CA ARG A 295 -22.61 11.88 -6.45
C ARG A 295 -22.65 11.73 -7.96
N GLU A 296 -23.73 11.15 -8.46
CA GLU A 296 -24.03 11.16 -9.90
C GLU A 296 -24.76 12.46 -10.26
N GLU A 297 -24.29 13.14 -11.31
CA GLU A 297 -25.04 14.21 -11.96
C GLU A 297 -25.32 13.82 -13.42
N PRO A 298 -26.55 14.05 -13.93
CA PRO A 298 -26.87 13.76 -15.32
C PRO A 298 -26.11 14.71 -16.26
N LEU A 299 -25.77 14.27 -17.47
CA LEU A 299 -25.10 15.14 -18.46
C LEU A 299 -26.00 16.27 -18.99
N TYR A 300 -27.32 16.06 -18.96
CA TYR A 300 -28.33 16.97 -19.51
C TYR A 300 -29.44 17.22 -18.50
N ASP A 301 -29.99 18.41 -18.52
CA ASP A 301 -31.22 18.73 -17.80
C ASP A 301 -32.43 18.26 -18.61
N VAL A 302 -33.28 17.42 -18.01
CA VAL A 302 -34.44 16.83 -18.70
C VAL A 302 -35.58 17.82 -18.90
N ALA A 303 -35.60 18.92 -18.14
CA ALA A 303 -36.68 19.89 -18.20
C ALA A 303 -36.57 20.79 -19.44
N ASP A 304 -35.34 21.17 -19.83
CA ASP A 304 -35.09 22.09 -20.94
C ASP A 304 -34.17 21.52 -22.04
N GLY A 305 -33.59 20.33 -21.84
CA GLY A 305 -32.73 19.66 -22.81
C GLY A 305 -31.31 20.25 -22.90
N THR A 306 -30.93 21.15 -22.00
CA THR A 306 -29.61 21.79 -22.02
C THR A 306 -28.56 20.97 -21.26
N ALA A 307 -27.29 21.33 -21.41
CA ALA A 307 -26.21 20.74 -20.62
C ALA A 307 -26.41 21.03 -19.13
N ARG A 308 -26.36 19.99 -18.29
CA ARG A 308 -26.55 20.10 -16.84
C ARG A 308 -25.44 20.94 -16.21
N ARG A 309 -25.83 21.89 -15.35
CA ARG A 309 -24.96 22.67 -14.46
C ARG A 309 -25.51 22.55 -13.05
N ALA A 310 -24.87 21.74 -12.24
CA ALA A 310 -25.31 21.50 -10.88
C ALA A 310 -24.83 22.65 -9.97
N PRO A 311 -25.69 23.16 -9.06
CA PRO A 311 -25.27 24.14 -8.06
C PRO A 311 -24.08 23.66 -7.24
N PHE A 312 -23.22 24.59 -6.80
CA PHE A 312 -22.03 24.28 -5.98
C PHE A 312 -21.18 23.15 -6.56
N THR A 313 -21.08 23.07 -7.88
CA THR A 313 -20.29 22.07 -8.59
C THR A 313 -19.30 22.77 -9.50
N GLY A 314 -18.04 22.42 -9.40
CA GLY A 314 -16.98 22.90 -10.28
C GLY A 314 -15.94 21.80 -10.44
N PHE A 315 -14.66 22.15 -10.48
CA PHE A 315 -13.61 21.16 -10.74
C PHE A 315 -12.23 21.66 -10.33
N ARG A 316 -11.34 20.71 -10.07
CA ARG A 316 -9.89 20.91 -10.08
C ARG A 316 -9.26 20.18 -11.25
N LEU A 317 -7.99 20.44 -11.49
CA LEU A 317 -7.27 19.96 -12.67
C LEU A 317 -6.24 18.90 -12.30
N ALA A 318 -5.85 18.09 -13.27
CA ALA A 318 -4.67 17.24 -13.20
C ALA A 318 -3.82 17.44 -14.47
N ILE A 319 -2.53 17.12 -14.37
CA ILE A 319 -1.64 17.09 -15.53
C ILE A 319 -1.41 15.63 -15.93
N GLY A 320 -1.85 15.29 -17.14
CA GLY A 320 -1.56 14.03 -17.80
C GLY A 320 -0.40 14.15 -18.78
N VAL A 321 0.01 13.00 -19.30
CA VAL A 321 0.94 12.85 -20.44
C VAL A 321 0.47 11.63 -21.23
N PRO A 322 0.73 11.53 -22.55
CA PRO A 322 0.36 10.33 -23.29
C PRO A 322 0.91 9.07 -22.62
N ALA A 323 0.10 8.03 -22.47
CA ALA A 323 0.50 6.80 -21.77
C ALA A 323 1.72 6.12 -22.41
N GLY A 324 1.85 6.22 -23.74
CA GLY A 324 3.06 5.90 -24.50
C GLY A 324 3.73 7.17 -25.05
N PRO A 325 4.47 7.95 -24.22
CA PRO A 325 5.07 9.21 -24.65
C PRO A 325 6.26 9.01 -25.59
N SER A 326 6.77 7.78 -25.71
CA SER A 326 7.89 7.42 -26.57
C SER A 326 7.76 6.00 -27.11
N GLN A 327 8.46 5.70 -28.21
CA GLN A 327 8.57 4.34 -28.73
C GLN A 327 9.21 3.39 -27.71
N SER A 328 10.18 3.87 -26.92
CA SER A 328 10.79 3.10 -25.83
C SER A 328 9.79 2.71 -24.75
N ARG A 329 8.88 3.62 -24.34
CA ARG A 329 7.80 3.28 -23.39
C ARG A 329 6.86 2.25 -23.97
N ILE A 330 6.43 2.43 -25.23
CA ILE A 330 5.52 1.49 -25.90
C ILE A 330 6.15 0.09 -25.97
N ASN A 331 7.41 0.00 -26.40
CA ASN A 331 8.13 -1.28 -26.43
C ASN A 331 8.28 -1.88 -25.03
N ALA A 332 8.46 -1.06 -23.99
CA ALA A 332 8.52 -1.53 -22.61
C ALA A 332 7.18 -2.10 -22.14
N PHE A 333 6.04 -1.50 -22.51
CA PHE A 333 4.72 -2.09 -22.24
C PHE A 333 4.52 -3.44 -22.94
N VAL A 334 4.91 -3.54 -24.22
CA VAL A 334 4.81 -4.81 -24.96
C VAL A 334 5.64 -5.89 -24.30
N LYS A 335 6.93 -5.60 -24.02
CA LYS A 335 7.83 -6.54 -23.34
C LYS A 335 7.27 -6.97 -21.99
N ALA A 336 6.76 -6.03 -21.20
CA ALA A 336 6.17 -6.30 -19.91
C ALA A 336 4.96 -7.25 -19.99
N ALA A 337 4.11 -7.08 -21.00
CA ALA A 337 2.96 -7.95 -21.24
C ALA A 337 3.40 -9.37 -21.63
N GLU A 338 4.41 -9.50 -22.49
CA GLU A 338 4.97 -10.79 -22.91
C GLU A 338 5.65 -11.55 -21.78
N THR A 339 6.33 -10.84 -20.86
CA THR A 339 7.01 -11.44 -19.72
C THR A 339 6.13 -11.59 -18.48
N ARG A 340 4.82 -11.34 -18.59
CA ARG A 340 3.91 -11.44 -17.45
C ARG A 340 3.89 -12.90 -16.98
N PRO A 341 4.22 -13.19 -15.70
CA PRO A 341 4.12 -14.54 -15.20
C PRO A 341 2.70 -15.07 -15.41
N PRO A 342 2.53 -16.37 -15.73
CA PRO A 342 1.21 -16.97 -15.76
C PRO A 342 0.50 -16.70 -14.43
N LEU A 343 -0.82 -16.49 -14.47
CA LEU A 343 -1.66 -16.18 -13.30
C LEU A 343 -1.56 -17.22 -12.16
N SER A 344 -0.89 -18.35 -12.39
CA SER A 344 -0.56 -19.33 -11.37
C SER A 344 0.67 -18.87 -10.58
N GLY A 345 0.43 -18.22 -9.44
CA GLY A 345 1.46 -17.91 -8.46
C GLY A 345 2.25 -19.17 -8.07
N GLU A 346 3.50 -19.26 -8.53
CA GLU A 346 4.42 -20.27 -8.02
C GLU A 346 4.72 -19.95 -6.56
N LEU A 347 4.27 -20.84 -5.68
CA LEU A 347 4.56 -20.73 -4.26
C LEU A 347 6.07 -20.95 -4.05
N PRO A 348 6.73 -20.14 -3.21
CA PRO A 348 8.11 -20.41 -2.81
C PRO A 348 8.23 -21.82 -2.23
N ALA A 349 9.26 -22.56 -2.64
CA ALA A 349 9.54 -23.88 -2.08
C ALA A 349 9.68 -23.79 -0.55
N GLY A 350 8.86 -24.55 0.18
CA GLY A 350 8.83 -24.54 1.65
C GLY A 350 7.90 -23.49 2.30
N ALA A 351 7.08 -22.76 1.53
CA ALA A 351 6.08 -21.86 2.10
C ALA A 351 5.04 -22.64 2.94
N ASN A 352 4.83 -22.21 4.20
CA ASN A 352 3.78 -22.79 5.04
C ASN A 352 2.39 -22.30 4.64
N LEU A 353 1.34 -23.01 5.07
CA LEU A 353 -0.03 -22.72 4.66
C LEU A 353 -0.44 -21.26 4.98
N ALA A 354 0.01 -20.70 6.10
CA ALA A 354 -0.25 -19.30 6.44
C ALA A 354 0.36 -18.33 5.41
N ALA A 355 1.59 -18.58 4.97
CA ALA A 355 2.25 -17.79 3.92
C ALA A 355 1.51 -17.89 2.58
N VAL A 356 1.07 -19.10 2.21
CA VAL A 356 0.24 -19.34 1.01
C VAL A 356 -1.05 -18.52 1.08
N THR A 357 -1.76 -18.55 2.21
CA THR A 357 -3.01 -17.82 2.37
C THR A 357 -2.81 -16.29 2.30
N ARG A 358 -1.69 -15.75 2.80
CA ARG A 358 -1.37 -14.31 2.63
C ARG A 358 -1.05 -13.96 1.18
N ALA A 359 -0.36 -14.82 0.44
CA ALA A 359 -0.12 -14.60 -0.98
C ALA A 359 -1.45 -14.52 -1.75
N LEU A 360 -2.37 -15.45 -1.49
CA LEU A 360 -3.72 -15.41 -2.05
C LEU A 360 -4.51 -14.15 -1.63
N ALA A 361 -4.31 -13.68 -0.40
CA ALA A 361 -4.94 -12.43 0.06
C ALA A 361 -4.45 -11.21 -0.74
N ALA A 362 -3.17 -11.17 -1.11
CA ALA A 362 -2.59 -10.09 -1.89
C ALA A 362 -3.06 -10.09 -3.36
N GLU A 363 -3.42 -11.25 -3.90
CA GLU A 363 -3.96 -11.41 -5.25
C GLU A 363 -5.48 -11.24 -5.33
N ALA A 364 -6.18 -11.12 -4.20
CA ALA A 364 -7.62 -11.08 -4.17
C ALA A 364 -8.19 -9.77 -4.78
N ASP A 365 -9.08 -9.92 -5.76
CA ASP A 365 -9.74 -8.78 -6.43
C ASP A 365 -10.73 -8.01 -5.55
N ARG A 366 -11.11 -8.56 -4.40
CA ARG A 366 -12.12 -7.97 -3.50
C ARG A 366 -11.54 -7.73 -2.10
N PRO A 367 -11.61 -6.51 -1.54
CA PRO A 367 -11.04 -6.20 -0.23
C PRO A 367 -11.56 -7.12 0.89
N VAL A 368 -12.85 -7.47 0.86
CA VAL A 368 -13.47 -8.38 1.83
C VAL A 368 -12.88 -9.80 1.74
N VAL A 369 -12.52 -10.28 0.55
CA VAL A 369 -11.90 -11.60 0.37
C VAL A 369 -10.46 -11.57 0.86
N ALA A 370 -9.69 -10.53 0.51
CA ALA A 370 -8.35 -10.32 1.02
C ALA A 370 -8.32 -10.32 2.56
N GLU A 371 -9.25 -9.60 3.19
CA GLU A 371 -9.38 -9.53 4.64
C GLU A 371 -9.68 -10.90 5.28
N ARG A 372 -10.62 -11.66 4.70
CA ARG A 372 -10.93 -13.02 5.17
C ARG A 372 -9.74 -13.97 5.05
N LEU A 373 -8.99 -13.88 3.95
CA LEU A 373 -7.78 -14.67 3.73
C LEU A 373 -6.67 -14.28 4.73
N ASN A 374 -6.48 -12.99 5.01
CA ASN A 374 -5.52 -12.54 6.02
C ASN A 374 -5.87 -13.01 7.44
N ARG A 375 -7.16 -13.04 7.80
CA ARG A 375 -7.61 -13.65 9.06
C ARG A 375 -7.32 -15.14 9.09
N LEU A 376 -7.70 -15.86 8.05
CA LEU A 376 -7.43 -17.30 7.93
C LEU A 376 -5.92 -17.59 8.04
N ALA A 377 -5.07 -16.79 7.40
CA ALA A 377 -3.62 -16.91 7.50
C ALA A 377 -3.12 -16.71 8.95
N SER A 378 -3.73 -15.78 9.68
CA SER A 378 -3.40 -15.52 11.08
C SER A 378 -3.82 -16.67 11.98
N ASP A 379 -5.02 -17.23 11.77
CA ASP A 379 -5.53 -18.39 12.51
C ASP A 379 -4.68 -19.64 12.25
N ILE A 380 -4.31 -19.90 10.99
CA ILE A 380 -3.39 -20.99 10.62
C ILE A 380 -2.04 -20.78 11.28
N GLY A 381 -1.50 -19.56 11.25
CA GLY A 381 -0.22 -19.24 11.89
C GLY A 381 -0.25 -19.48 13.39
N ALA A 382 -1.32 -19.07 14.06
CA ALA A 382 -1.51 -19.29 15.50
C ALA A 382 -1.60 -20.79 15.84
N GLU A 383 -2.35 -21.56 15.05
CA GLU A 383 -2.48 -23.01 15.26
C GLU A 383 -1.17 -23.77 14.99
N LEU A 384 -0.43 -23.40 13.94
CA LEU A 384 0.89 -23.97 13.67
C LEU A 384 1.87 -23.69 14.82
N ASN A 385 1.89 -22.46 15.33
CA ASN A 385 2.72 -22.10 16.48
C ASN A 385 2.32 -22.89 17.74
N ARG A 386 1.01 -23.01 18.01
CA ARG A 386 0.48 -23.80 19.13
C ARG A 386 0.91 -25.26 19.05
N ARG A 387 0.82 -25.89 17.87
CA ARG A 387 1.27 -27.29 17.67
C ARG A 387 2.77 -27.43 17.89
N ASN A 388 3.57 -26.55 17.29
CA ASN A 388 5.02 -26.54 17.48
C ASN A 388 5.41 -26.38 18.95
N GLU A 389 4.69 -25.55 19.72
CA GLU A 389 4.90 -25.40 21.16
C GLU A 389 4.53 -26.67 21.95
N ILE A 390 3.40 -27.31 21.62
CA ILE A 390 2.99 -28.58 22.24
C ILE A 390 4.04 -29.67 21.98
N GLU A 391 4.47 -29.82 20.72
CA GLU A 391 5.51 -30.78 20.33
C GLU A 391 6.84 -30.49 21.03
N ALA A 392 7.28 -29.23 21.03
CA ALA A 392 8.52 -28.83 21.72
C ALA A 392 8.45 -29.05 23.23
N ASN A 393 7.29 -28.81 23.86
CA ASN A 393 7.09 -29.08 25.29
C ASN A 393 7.06 -30.60 25.55
N GLY A 394 6.40 -31.38 24.71
CA GLY A 394 6.42 -32.85 24.78
C GLY A 394 7.84 -33.41 24.66
N ALA A 395 8.59 -32.97 23.65
CA ALA A 395 10.00 -33.31 23.47
C ALA A 395 10.85 -32.93 24.69
N ARG A 396 10.62 -31.75 25.27
CA ARG A 396 11.34 -31.28 26.47
C ARG A 396 11.05 -32.17 27.67
N MET A 397 9.78 -32.49 27.91
CA MET A 397 9.36 -33.38 28.99
C MET A 397 9.91 -34.80 28.81
N ALA A 398 9.97 -35.31 27.58
CA ALA A 398 10.59 -36.59 27.28
C ALA A 398 12.08 -36.58 27.63
N VAL A 399 12.83 -35.58 27.18
CA VAL A 399 14.27 -35.45 27.50
C VAL A 399 14.52 -35.33 29.01
N MET A 400 13.70 -34.55 29.73
CA MET A 400 13.79 -34.41 31.18
C MET A 400 13.49 -35.73 31.91
N SER A 401 12.39 -36.39 31.53
CA SER A 401 11.95 -37.65 32.15
C SER A 401 12.95 -38.77 31.90
N ALA A 402 13.53 -38.82 30.70
CA ALA A 402 14.57 -39.78 30.35
C ALA A 402 15.81 -39.66 31.24
N ALA A 403 16.25 -38.43 31.55
CA ALA A 403 17.39 -38.24 32.45
C ALA A 403 17.08 -38.70 33.89
N ILE A 404 15.85 -38.48 34.37
CA ILE A 404 15.42 -38.94 35.70
C ILE A 404 15.34 -40.47 35.74
N LEU A 405 14.74 -41.10 34.74
CA LEU A 405 14.66 -42.56 34.61
C LEU A 405 16.04 -43.20 34.49
N MET A 406 16.93 -42.62 33.69
CA MET A 406 18.31 -43.08 33.55
C MET A 406 19.06 -42.98 34.88
N ARG A 407 18.87 -41.89 35.64
CA ARG A 407 19.44 -41.75 36.98
C ARG A 407 18.92 -42.81 37.94
N GLY A 408 17.61 -43.04 37.98
CA GLY A 408 16.97 -44.06 38.81
C GLY A 408 17.51 -45.45 38.50
N TYR A 409 17.49 -45.83 37.22
CA TYR A 409 18.05 -47.09 36.74
C TYR A 409 19.51 -47.30 37.20
N ARG A 410 20.35 -46.27 37.02
CA ARG A 410 21.76 -46.35 37.41
C ARG A 410 21.95 -46.46 38.92
N GLN A 411 21.17 -45.72 39.71
CA GLN A 411 21.24 -45.80 41.17
C GLN A 411 20.78 -47.16 41.69
N GLU A 412 19.69 -47.71 41.13
CA GLU A 412 19.15 -49.01 41.50
C GLU A 412 20.12 -50.15 41.15
N MET A 413 20.75 -50.08 39.96
CA MET A 413 21.79 -51.03 39.55
C MET A 413 23.03 -50.94 40.45
N ASN A 414 23.52 -49.73 40.74
CA ASN A 414 24.68 -49.55 41.59
C ASN A 414 24.46 -50.09 43.03
N GLU A 415 23.25 -49.94 43.58
CA GLU A 415 22.93 -50.45 44.91
C GLU A 415 22.80 -51.98 44.92
N ALA A 416 22.25 -52.58 43.84
CA ALA A 416 22.28 -54.03 43.67
C ALA A 416 23.72 -54.56 43.62
N ASP A 417 24.59 -53.94 42.82
CA ASP A 417 26.00 -54.31 42.69
C ASP A 417 26.75 -54.16 44.03
N ARG A 418 26.46 -53.09 44.79
CA ARG A 418 27.03 -52.87 46.12
C ARG A 418 26.62 -53.97 47.10
N LEU A 419 25.33 -54.35 47.12
CA LEU A 419 24.83 -55.42 47.96
C LEU A 419 25.37 -56.78 47.55
N GLU A 420 25.60 -57.02 46.25
CA GLU A 420 26.27 -58.22 45.74
C GLU A 420 27.72 -58.32 46.22
N ALA A 421 28.46 -57.21 46.20
CA ALA A 421 29.81 -57.16 46.76
C ALA A 421 29.81 -57.43 48.27
N ALA A 422 28.85 -56.85 49.01
CA ALA A 422 28.70 -57.07 50.45
C ALA A 422 28.30 -58.53 50.78
N LEU A 423 27.48 -59.17 49.92
CA LEU A 423 27.08 -60.57 50.07
C LEU A 423 28.28 -61.53 50.03
N GLN A 424 29.35 -61.20 49.28
CA GLN A 424 30.55 -62.04 49.20
C GLN A 424 31.26 -62.21 50.55
N VAL A 425 31.16 -61.20 51.43
CA VAL A 425 31.82 -61.15 52.74
C VAL A 425 30.83 -61.31 53.91
N ALA A 426 29.55 -61.56 53.62
CA ALA A 426 28.49 -61.67 54.62
C ALA A 426 28.45 -63.07 55.30
N SER A 427 28.15 -63.10 56.60
CA SER A 427 27.96 -64.35 57.36
C SER A 427 26.72 -65.11 56.90
N GLU A 428 26.72 -66.45 56.97
CA GLU A 428 25.62 -67.30 56.48
C GLU A 428 24.23 -66.91 57.02
N SER A 429 24.16 -66.47 58.27
CA SER A 429 22.93 -66.05 58.94
C SER A 429 22.21 -64.86 58.27
N VAL A 430 22.93 -63.97 57.57
CA VAL A 430 22.35 -62.75 56.95
C VAL A 430 22.31 -62.82 55.42
N ARG A 431 22.95 -63.82 54.79
CA ARG A 431 22.96 -63.99 53.32
C ARG A 431 21.56 -64.03 52.68
N PRO A 432 20.54 -64.70 53.24
CA PRO A 432 19.19 -64.68 52.66
C PRO A 432 18.57 -63.28 52.57
N GLN A 433 18.90 -62.40 53.51
CA GLN A 433 18.41 -61.02 53.51
C GLN A 433 19.05 -60.20 52.38
N TYR A 434 20.35 -60.35 52.16
CA TYR A 434 21.06 -59.72 51.04
C TYR A 434 20.51 -60.17 49.69
N VAL A 435 20.31 -61.48 49.49
CA VAL A 435 19.75 -62.03 48.24
C VAL A 435 18.38 -61.41 47.94
N LYS A 436 17.48 -61.36 48.93
CA LYS A 436 16.15 -60.74 48.79
C LYS A 436 16.24 -59.24 48.46
N SER A 437 17.16 -58.51 49.09
CA SER A 437 17.38 -57.08 48.81
C SER A 437 17.94 -56.84 47.42
N ILE A 438 18.90 -57.66 46.96
CA ILE A 438 19.47 -57.61 45.60
C ILE A 438 18.37 -57.84 44.56
N GLU A 439 17.56 -58.89 44.73
CA GLU A 439 16.43 -59.17 43.84
C GLU A 439 15.43 -58.01 43.80
N SER A 440 15.15 -57.39 44.94
CA SER A 440 14.28 -56.21 45.02
C SER A 440 14.84 -55.00 44.26
N TRP A 441 16.14 -54.71 44.37
CA TRP A 441 16.79 -53.64 43.63
C TRP A 441 16.86 -53.93 42.13
N ARG A 442 17.21 -55.17 41.72
CA ARG A 442 17.21 -55.59 40.31
C ARG A 442 15.82 -55.50 39.68
N ASN A 443 14.76 -55.84 40.42
CA ASN A 443 13.38 -55.69 39.95
C ASN A 443 12.98 -54.22 39.74
N ARG A 444 13.43 -53.31 40.63
CA ARG A 444 13.23 -51.86 40.45
C ARG A 444 13.99 -51.32 39.24
N ALA A 445 15.26 -51.70 39.10
CA ALA A 445 16.08 -51.37 37.95
C ALA A 445 15.45 -51.86 36.64
N ARG A 446 14.89 -53.07 36.61
CA ARG A 446 14.19 -53.58 35.44
C ARG A 446 13.02 -52.67 35.03
N LEU A 447 12.18 -52.25 35.99
CA LEU A 447 11.06 -51.34 35.72
C LEU A 447 11.52 -49.96 35.23
N SER A 448 12.51 -49.35 35.90
CA SER A 448 13.08 -48.06 35.48
C SER A 448 13.70 -48.14 34.08
N GLY A 449 14.39 -49.25 33.79
CA GLY A 449 15.01 -49.51 32.49
C GLY A 449 13.99 -49.71 31.38
N GLU A 450 12.94 -50.51 31.61
CA GLU A 450 11.84 -50.71 30.64
C GLU A 450 11.09 -49.39 30.37
N ALA A 451 10.84 -48.58 31.40
CA ALA A 451 10.25 -47.25 31.25
C ALA A 451 11.14 -46.31 30.44
N TYR A 452 12.45 -46.31 30.69
CA TYR A 452 13.42 -45.52 29.92
C TYR A 452 13.43 -45.90 28.44
N LEU A 453 13.48 -47.20 28.14
CA LEU A 453 13.49 -47.69 26.75
C LEU A 453 12.17 -47.39 26.03
N SER A 454 11.04 -47.52 26.72
CA SER A 454 9.72 -47.18 26.15
C SER A 454 9.64 -45.70 25.78
N LEU A 455 10.08 -44.82 26.69
CA LEU A 455 10.15 -43.38 26.44
C LEU A 455 11.13 -43.03 25.31
N LEU A 456 12.23 -43.76 25.19
CA LEU A 456 13.22 -43.56 24.13
C LEU A 456 12.64 -43.83 22.74
N VAL A 457 11.90 -44.93 22.59
CA VAL A 457 11.22 -45.28 21.35
C VAL A 457 10.15 -44.24 21.02
N GLU A 458 9.26 -43.95 21.98
CA GLU A 458 8.17 -43.01 21.80
C GLU A 458 8.67 -41.60 21.44
N ALA A 459 9.66 -41.09 22.16
CA ALA A 459 10.21 -39.76 21.91
C ALA A 459 10.93 -39.68 20.55
N ALA A 460 11.67 -40.73 20.19
CA ALA A 460 12.34 -40.77 18.91
C ALA A 460 11.33 -40.81 17.75
N ASP A 461 10.24 -41.57 17.90
CA ASP A 461 9.19 -41.71 16.89
C ASP A 461 8.32 -40.46 16.74
N ASN A 462 7.94 -39.82 17.85
CA ASN A 462 7.02 -38.69 17.85
C ASN A 462 7.70 -37.34 17.59
N PHE A 463 8.97 -37.15 18.01
CA PHE A 463 9.63 -35.84 17.94
C PHE A 463 10.83 -35.82 16.98
N GLY A 464 11.49 -36.96 16.76
CA GLY A 464 12.70 -37.03 15.95
C GLY A 464 13.95 -36.40 16.61
N PRO A 465 15.13 -36.66 16.05
CA PRO A 465 16.40 -36.30 16.70
C PRO A 465 16.66 -34.78 16.76
N ASP A 466 16.20 -34.02 15.78
CA ASP A 466 16.50 -32.59 15.69
C ASP A 466 15.70 -31.77 16.69
N LEU A 467 14.39 -32.06 16.84
CA LEU A 467 13.56 -31.39 17.84
C LEU A 467 14.03 -31.73 19.26
N LEU A 468 14.34 -33.00 19.55
CA LEU A 468 14.88 -33.44 20.83
C LEU A 468 16.21 -32.76 21.15
N ARG A 469 17.14 -32.70 20.19
CA ARG A 469 18.42 -31.99 20.34
C ARG A 469 18.22 -30.50 20.60
N GLY A 470 17.26 -29.88 19.92
CA GLY A 470 16.89 -28.48 20.12
C GLY A 470 16.41 -28.16 21.54
N GLN A 471 15.92 -29.15 22.31
CA GLN A 471 15.49 -28.93 23.69
C GLN A 471 16.64 -28.95 24.71
N LEU A 472 17.82 -29.48 24.36
CA LEU A 472 18.93 -29.65 25.31
C LEU A 472 19.33 -28.37 26.06
N PRO A 473 19.45 -27.18 25.44
CA PRO A 473 19.80 -25.95 26.16
C PRO A 473 18.75 -25.57 27.21
N ARG A 474 17.46 -25.72 26.88
CA ARG A 474 16.35 -25.39 27.79
C ARG A 474 16.28 -26.36 28.96
N VAL A 475 16.46 -27.65 28.69
CA VAL A 475 16.51 -28.68 29.73
C VAL A 475 17.72 -28.49 30.65
N SER A 476 18.88 -28.15 30.08
CA SER A 476 20.10 -27.89 30.86
C SER A 476 19.91 -26.70 31.81
N ALA A 477 19.27 -25.63 31.33
CA ALA A 477 18.92 -24.48 32.17
C ALA A 477 17.94 -24.88 33.29
N ALA A 478 16.94 -25.71 33.00
CA ALA A 478 15.98 -26.20 34.01
C ALA A 478 16.63 -27.07 35.10
N PHE A 479 17.75 -27.74 34.78
CA PHE A 479 18.52 -28.52 35.75
C PHE A 479 19.63 -27.71 36.44
N SER A 480 19.67 -26.38 36.34
CA SER A 480 20.78 -25.58 36.90
C SER A 480 20.74 -25.44 38.43
N TYR A 481 21.14 -26.51 39.15
CA TYR A 481 21.37 -26.53 40.60
C TYR A 481 22.61 -27.39 40.94
N ASP A 482 23.19 -27.19 42.11
CA ASP A 482 24.41 -27.89 42.54
C ASP A 482 24.22 -29.43 42.52
N GLY A 483 25.11 -30.12 41.80
CA GLY A 483 25.08 -31.59 41.66
C GLY A 483 24.30 -32.14 40.46
N SER A 484 23.73 -31.29 39.59
CA SER A 484 22.93 -31.71 38.44
C SER A 484 23.72 -32.09 37.18
N ALA A 485 25.06 -31.91 37.17
CA ALA A 485 25.90 -32.16 36.00
C ALA A 485 25.74 -33.57 35.40
N GLY A 486 25.47 -34.56 36.26
CA GLY A 486 25.14 -35.92 35.82
C GLY A 486 23.84 -36.00 35.01
N LEU A 487 22.77 -35.30 35.44
CA LEU A 487 21.49 -35.28 34.73
C LEU A 487 21.62 -34.63 33.36
N ILE A 488 22.37 -33.52 33.25
CA ILE A 488 22.62 -32.85 31.97
C ILE A 488 23.28 -33.82 30.98
N LYS A 489 24.32 -34.54 31.39
CA LYS A 489 24.98 -35.56 30.54
C LYS A 489 24.03 -36.70 30.14
N MET A 490 23.13 -37.11 31.03
CA MET A 490 22.11 -38.13 30.73
C MET A 490 21.12 -37.65 29.65
N THR A 491 20.75 -36.36 29.64
CA THR A 491 19.89 -35.80 28.58
C THR A 491 20.56 -35.88 27.21
N SER A 492 21.84 -35.53 27.10
CA SER A 492 22.62 -35.65 25.86
C SER A 492 22.68 -37.10 25.39
N ARG A 493 22.95 -38.04 26.32
CA ARG A 493 22.99 -39.48 26.02
C ARG A 493 21.66 -40.00 25.50
N PHE A 494 20.54 -39.56 26.09
CA PHE A 494 19.21 -39.91 25.60
C PHE A 494 18.99 -39.44 24.16
N VAL A 495 19.28 -38.18 23.85
CA VAL A 495 19.14 -37.63 22.49
C VAL A 495 20.02 -38.40 21.48
N GLU A 496 21.25 -38.75 21.86
CA GLU A 496 22.14 -39.58 21.03
C GLU A 496 21.61 -40.99 20.81
N GLN A 497 21.02 -41.61 21.84
CA GLN A 497 20.41 -42.93 21.71
C GLN A 497 19.13 -42.88 20.87
N SER A 498 18.29 -41.85 21.01
CA SER A 498 17.11 -41.62 20.15
C SER A 498 17.52 -41.41 18.68
N ALA A 499 18.57 -40.64 18.42
CA ALA A 499 19.11 -40.46 17.07
C ALA A 499 19.65 -41.79 16.49
N ARG A 500 20.38 -42.56 17.29
CA ARG A 500 20.87 -43.88 16.88
C ARG A 500 19.72 -44.84 16.61
N TYR A 501 18.72 -44.91 17.48
CA TYR A 501 17.50 -45.71 17.26
C TYR A 501 16.85 -45.37 15.91
N LYS A 502 16.68 -44.08 15.58
CA LYS A 502 16.10 -43.67 14.29
C LYS A 502 16.97 -44.02 13.08
N SER A 503 18.28 -43.87 13.19
CA SER A 503 19.22 -44.14 12.09
C SER A 503 19.51 -45.64 11.88
N ARG A 504 19.55 -46.42 12.97
CA ARG A 504 19.93 -47.83 13.00
C ARG A 504 19.37 -48.49 14.27
N PRO A 505 18.11 -48.99 14.25
CA PRO A 505 17.51 -49.66 15.39
C PRO A 505 18.33 -50.90 15.80
N PRO A 506 18.67 -51.08 17.09
CA PRO A 506 19.40 -52.26 17.54
C PRO A 506 18.48 -53.50 17.57
N SER A 507 19.06 -54.69 17.44
CA SER A 507 18.33 -55.96 17.60
C SER A 507 17.87 -56.22 19.04
N ASN A 508 18.48 -55.55 20.02
CA ASN A 508 18.12 -55.64 21.43
C ASN A 508 18.19 -54.24 22.08
N LEU A 509 17.04 -53.70 22.50
CA LEU A 509 16.97 -52.38 23.14
C LEU A 509 17.74 -52.31 24.47
N ASN A 510 17.96 -53.43 25.15
CA ASN A 510 18.75 -53.47 26.39
C ASN A 510 20.21 -53.06 26.17
N ASP A 511 20.71 -53.01 24.94
CA ASP A 511 22.06 -52.48 24.67
C ASP A 511 22.15 -50.98 25.02
N PHE A 512 21.05 -50.22 24.90
CA PHE A 512 21.00 -48.83 25.35
C PHE A 512 21.06 -48.70 26.89
N LEU A 513 20.52 -49.67 27.63
CA LEU A 513 20.64 -49.70 29.10
C LEU A 513 22.08 -49.99 29.55
N LYS A 514 22.77 -50.92 28.87
CA LYS A 514 24.20 -51.18 29.12
C LYS A 514 25.04 -49.94 28.88
N GLU A 515 24.73 -49.19 27.81
CA GLU A 515 25.37 -47.91 27.56
C GLU A 515 25.05 -46.87 28.64
N ALA A 516 23.81 -46.83 29.15
CA ALA A 516 23.41 -45.90 30.21
C ALA A 516 24.20 -46.07 31.52
N LEU A 517 24.74 -47.28 31.77
CA LEU A 517 25.59 -47.57 32.95
C LEU A 517 27.05 -47.13 32.78
N ARG A 518 27.51 -46.84 31.55
CA ARG A 518 28.89 -46.38 31.31
C ARG A 518 29.12 -44.98 31.92
N PRO A 519 30.36 -44.65 32.34
CA PRO A 519 30.70 -43.30 32.81
C PRO A 519 30.18 -42.19 31.89
N LEU A 520 29.75 -41.07 32.49
CA LEU A 520 29.09 -39.94 31.83
C LEU A 520 30.07 -38.88 31.34
#